data_AF-A0A7J7QGE7-F1
#
_entry.id   AF-A0A7J7QGE7-F1
#
_cell.length_a   1.000
_cell.length_b   1.000
_cell.length_c   1.000
_cell.angle_alpha   90.00
_cell.angle_beta   90.00
_cell.angle_gamma   90.00
#
_symmetry.space_group_name_H-M   'P 1'
#
loop_
_entity.id
_entity.type
_entity.pdbx_description
1 polymer ?
#
loop_
_entity_poly.entity_id
_entity_poly.type
_entity_poly.pdbx_seq_one_letter_code
_entity_poly.pdbx_strand_id
1 'polypeptide(L)'
;MPTMLLRQPQILGTPRALRRRKNRKGKVEAKVKVESAVVDMATGKTPANSVGEAEGRVLQALAGFFGVLLTEGLLLAGAGFLPTEADAFIQDVVYPSFSPQMLLFLGMSSAYGLWKTGKLPGQQQMK
;
A
#
# COMPACT_ATOMS: atom_id res chain seq x y z
N MET A 1 -14.09 81.81 37.95
CA MET A 1 -13.32 80.86 38.78
C MET A 1 -14.04 79.51 38.77
N PRO A 2 -13.32 78.40 38.66
CA PRO A 2 -13.86 77.10 38.23
C PRO A 2 -14.35 76.25 39.41
N THR A 3 -15.39 75.44 39.19
CA THR A 3 -15.62 74.25 40.04
C THR A 3 -16.25 73.15 39.20
N MET A 4 -15.41 72.21 38.77
CA MET A 4 -15.84 70.90 38.29
C MET A 4 -16.20 70.04 39.51
N LEU A 5 -17.40 69.45 39.54
CA LEU A 5 -17.67 68.26 40.34
C LEU A 5 -18.57 67.26 39.57
N LEU A 6 -17.91 66.18 39.16
CA LEU A 6 -18.35 64.80 38.95
C LEU A 6 -19.78 64.50 38.48
N ARG A 7 -19.88 64.13 37.20
CA ARG A 7 -20.99 63.35 36.62
C ARG A 7 -20.80 61.87 36.98
N GLN A 8 -21.60 61.36 37.92
CA GLN A 8 -21.82 59.91 38.06
C GLN A 8 -22.58 59.37 36.84
N PRO A 9 -22.18 58.25 36.23
CA PRO A 9 -23.06 57.50 35.35
C PRO A 9 -23.89 56.50 36.17
N GLN A 10 -25.20 56.68 36.09
CA GLN A 10 -26.23 55.77 36.59
C GLN A 10 -26.01 54.35 36.03
N ILE A 11 -25.94 53.38 36.94
CA ILE A 11 -26.01 51.95 36.66
C ILE A 11 -27.49 51.62 36.45
N LEU A 12 -27.90 51.26 35.23
CA LEU A 12 -29.20 50.65 34.98
C LEU A 12 -29.04 49.45 34.04
N GLY A 13 -29.32 48.26 34.59
CA GLY A 13 -29.11 46.99 33.93
C GLY A 13 -30.00 46.75 32.71
N THR A 14 -29.42 46.08 31.72
CA THR A 14 -30.16 45.22 30.78
C THR A 14 -29.35 43.93 30.56
N PRO A 15 -29.94 42.73 30.64
CA PRO A 15 -29.23 41.48 30.49
C PRO A 15 -29.08 41.15 29.01
N ARG A 16 -28.07 41.70 28.34
CA ARG A 16 -27.82 41.37 26.93
C ARG A 16 -26.84 40.21 26.81
N ALA A 17 -27.45 39.01 26.82
CA ALA A 17 -26.96 37.77 26.25
C ALA A 17 -25.50 37.44 26.53
N LEU A 18 -25.29 36.54 27.50
CA LEU A 18 -24.15 35.64 27.52
C LEU A 18 -23.95 35.11 26.09
N ARG A 19 -22.94 35.65 25.39
CA ARG A 19 -22.49 35.15 24.09
C ARG A 19 -22.01 33.74 24.35
N ARG A 20 -22.92 32.79 24.17
CA ARG A 20 -22.69 31.35 24.07
C ARG A 20 -21.57 31.21 23.04
N ARG A 21 -20.32 31.10 23.53
CA ARG A 21 -19.15 30.77 22.72
C ARG A 21 -19.36 29.32 22.33
N LYS A 22 -20.22 29.15 21.33
CA LYS A 22 -20.62 27.90 20.71
C LYS A 22 -19.33 27.26 20.29
N ASN A 23 -19.01 26.20 21.00
CA ASN A 23 -17.98 25.23 20.72
C ASN A 23 -18.16 24.80 19.25
N ARG A 24 -17.55 25.53 18.31
CA ARG A 24 -17.37 25.06 16.95
C ARG A 24 -16.26 24.04 17.07
N LYS A 25 -16.66 22.82 17.48
CA LYS A 25 -16.17 21.57 16.90
C LYS A 25 -16.31 21.71 15.38
N GLY A 26 -15.47 22.52 14.76
CA GLY A 26 -15.03 22.26 13.41
C GLY A 26 -14.16 21.06 13.58
N LYS A 27 -14.73 19.87 13.38
CA LYS A 27 -13.96 18.68 13.07
C LYS A 27 -13.11 19.14 11.91
N VAL A 28 -11.84 19.45 12.17
CA VAL A 28 -10.85 19.69 11.12
C VAL A 28 -10.67 18.31 10.53
N GLU A 29 -11.63 17.91 9.70
CA GLU A 29 -11.44 16.85 8.74
C GLU A 29 -10.37 17.44 7.84
N ALA A 30 -9.12 17.10 8.17
CA ALA A 30 -8.05 17.20 7.22
C ALA A 30 -8.59 16.48 5.99
N LYS A 31 -9.00 17.24 4.97
CA LYS A 31 -9.09 16.75 3.60
C LYS A 31 -7.65 16.40 3.23
N VAL A 32 -7.13 15.33 3.81
CA VAL A 32 -6.07 14.58 3.21
C VAL A 32 -6.77 14.04 1.97
N LYS A 33 -6.56 14.75 0.86
CA LYS A 33 -6.88 14.25 -0.46
C LYS A 33 -5.92 13.08 -0.63
N VAL A 34 -6.27 11.93 -0.05
CA VAL A 34 -5.60 10.67 -0.29
C VAL A 34 -6.01 10.30 -1.71
N GLU A 35 -5.43 11.00 -2.69
CA GLU A 35 -5.30 10.48 -4.05
C GLU A 35 -4.36 9.29 -3.93
N SER A 36 -4.89 8.19 -3.39
CA SER A 36 -4.26 6.92 -3.57
C SER A 36 -4.52 6.58 -5.02
N ALA A 37 -3.47 6.66 -5.84
CA ALA A 37 -3.50 6.15 -7.21
C ALA A 37 -4.08 4.72 -7.29
N VAL A 38 -4.04 3.98 -6.18
CA VAL A 38 -4.70 2.69 -5.94
C VAL A 38 -6.24 2.77 -6.02
N VAL A 39 -6.87 3.78 -5.42
CA VAL A 39 -8.33 3.98 -5.47
C VAL A 39 -8.76 4.50 -6.84
N ASP A 40 -8.00 5.37 -7.48
CA ASP A 40 -8.33 5.85 -8.84
C ASP A 40 -8.15 4.78 -9.92
N MET A 41 -7.17 3.87 -9.75
CA MET A 41 -7.04 2.63 -10.53
C MET A 41 -8.23 1.69 -10.30
N ALA A 42 -8.64 1.45 -9.05
CA ALA A 42 -9.76 0.57 -8.72
C ALA A 42 -11.13 1.11 -9.16
N THR A 43 -11.28 2.44 -9.23
CA THR A 43 -12.51 3.13 -9.65
C THR A 43 -12.57 3.34 -11.17
N GLY A 44 -11.55 2.88 -11.93
CA GLY A 44 -11.54 2.94 -13.40
C GLY A 44 -11.45 4.35 -14.00
N LYS A 45 -11.01 5.35 -13.23
CA LYS A 45 -10.91 6.75 -13.69
C LYS A 45 -9.62 7.07 -14.44
N THR A 46 -8.66 6.15 -14.44
CA THR A 46 -7.40 6.27 -15.17
C THR A 46 -7.34 5.17 -16.22
N PRO A 47 -7.19 5.48 -17.53
CA PRO A 47 -6.99 4.44 -18.54
C PRO A 47 -5.73 3.66 -18.19
N ALA A 48 -5.76 2.33 -18.41
CA ALA A 48 -4.62 1.47 -18.16
C ALA A 48 -3.40 2.03 -18.91
N ASN A 49 -2.45 2.61 -18.17
CA ASN A 49 -1.19 3.06 -18.73
C ASN A 49 -0.45 1.81 -19.22
N SER A 50 0.15 1.85 -20.41
CA SER A 50 0.89 0.73 -21.01
C SER A 50 1.97 0.14 -20.08
N VAL A 51 2.52 0.97 -19.19
CA VAL A 51 3.44 0.56 -18.12
C VAL A 51 2.76 -0.33 -17.07
N GLY A 52 1.53 0.00 -16.68
CA GLY A 52 0.75 -0.80 -15.72
C GLY A 52 0.34 -2.17 -16.29
N GLU A 53 0.02 -2.24 -17.58
CA GLU A 53 -0.23 -3.52 -18.25
C GLU A 53 1.03 -4.40 -18.31
N ALA A 54 2.18 -3.80 -18.62
CA ALA A 54 3.45 -4.52 -18.63
C ALA A 54 3.82 -5.03 -17.22
N GLU A 55 3.64 -4.21 -16.19
CA GLU A 55 3.83 -4.62 -14.79
C GLU A 55 2.89 -5.77 -14.40
N GLY A 56 1.61 -5.70 -14.81
CA GLY A 56 0.65 -6.77 -14.59
C GLY A 56 1.09 -8.10 -15.21
N ARG A 57 1.62 -8.07 -16.44
CA ARG A 57 2.16 -9.27 -17.10
C ARG A 57 3.37 -9.85 -16.38
N VAL A 58 4.29 -9.00 -15.91
CA VAL A 58 5.46 -9.45 -15.13
C VAL A 58 5.03 -10.13 -13.84
N LEU A 59 4.09 -9.51 -13.11
CA LEU A 59 3.52 -10.10 -11.89
C LEU A 59 2.80 -11.42 -12.17
N GLN A 60 2.03 -11.49 -13.26
CA GLN A 60 1.33 -12.71 -13.66
C GLN A 60 2.31 -13.84 -14.02
N ALA A 61 3.40 -13.53 -14.73
CA ALA A 61 4.45 -14.49 -15.04
C ALA A 61 5.14 -14.99 -13.77
N LEU A 62 5.45 -14.08 -12.84
CA LEU A 62 6.09 -14.43 -11.57
C LEU A 62 5.17 -15.29 -10.69
N ALA A 63 3.88 -14.97 -10.63
CA ALA A 63 2.88 -15.77 -9.92
C ALA A 63 2.68 -17.16 -10.55
N GLY A 64 2.64 -17.24 -11.89
CA GLY A 64 2.57 -18.51 -12.62
C GLY A 64 3.80 -19.38 -12.35
N PHE A 65 4.99 -18.78 -12.42
CA PHE A 65 6.24 -19.49 -12.14
C PHE A 65 6.32 -19.98 -10.69
N PHE A 66 5.86 -19.18 -9.73
CA PHE A 66 5.71 -19.62 -8.34
C PHE A 66 4.74 -20.79 -8.19
N GLY A 67 3.63 -20.81 -8.94
CA GLY A 67 2.68 -21.93 -8.95
C GLY A 67 3.29 -23.24 -9.46
N VAL A 68 4.15 -23.16 -10.48
CA VAL A 68 4.93 -24.32 -10.95
C VAL A 68 5.86 -24.82 -9.86
N LEU A 69 6.62 -23.94 -9.21
CA LEU A 69 7.52 -24.27 -8.11
C LEU A 69 6.78 -24.91 -6.91
N LEU A 70 5.58 -24.42 -6.58
CA LEU A 70 4.76 -25.05 -5.54
C LEU A 70 4.37 -26.48 -5.91
N THR A 71 4.04 -26.71 -7.18
CA THR A 71 3.66 -28.04 -7.66
C THR A 71 4.87 -28.99 -7.63
N GLU A 72 6.03 -28.55 -8.13
CA GLU A 72 7.28 -29.31 -8.05
C GLU A 72 7.68 -29.60 -6.60
N GLY A 73 7.57 -28.60 -5.71
CA GLY A 73 7.86 -28.77 -4.29
C GLY A 73 6.94 -29.79 -3.61
N LEU A 74 5.66 -29.84 -4.01
CA LEU A 74 4.72 -30.84 -3.51
C LEU A 74 5.06 -32.25 -4.03
N LEU A 75 5.46 -32.36 -5.30
CA LEU A 75 5.93 -33.63 -5.88
C LEU A 75 7.19 -34.13 -5.15
N LEU A 76 8.17 -33.25 -4.90
CA LEU A 76 9.35 -33.58 -4.09
C LEU A 76 8.98 -34.02 -2.68
N ALA A 77 8.05 -33.31 -2.03
CA ALA A 77 7.61 -33.64 -0.67
C ALA A 77 6.89 -34.99 -0.60
N GLY A 78 6.21 -35.40 -1.68
CA GLY A 78 5.57 -36.70 -1.83
C GLY A 78 6.48 -37.81 -2.32
N ALA A 79 7.74 -37.52 -2.67
CA ALA A 79 8.69 -38.54 -3.13
C ALA A 79 8.92 -39.60 -2.04
N GLY A 80 8.90 -40.87 -2.42
CA GLY A 80 8.94 -42.01 -1.50
C GLY A 80 7.56 -42.62 -1.20
N PHE A 81 6.47 -41.95 -1.59
CA PHE A 81 5.11 -42.48 -1.51
C PHE A 81 4.52 -42.85 -2.89
N LEU A 82 5.23 -42.53 -3.97
CA LEU A 82 4.79 -42.76 -5.35
C LEU A 82 5.35 -44.08 -5.90
N PRO A 83 4.83 -44.58 -7.03
CA PRO A 83 5.42 -45.72 -7.73
C PRO A 83 6.89 -45.48 -8.09
N THR A 84 7.67 -46.56 -8.16
CA THR A 84 9.13 -46.52 -8.31
C THR A 84 9.58 -45.72 -9.55
N GLU A 85 8.83 -45.77 -10.64
CA GLU A 85 9.12 -45.04 -11.88
C GLU A 85 8.95 -43.53 -11.71
N ALA A 86 7.91 -43.10 -10.98
CA ALA A 86 7.66 -41.68 -10.71
C ALA A 86 8.67 -41.12 -9.72
N ASP A 87 9.01 -41.88 -8.68
CA ASP A 87 10.04 -41.50 -7.71
C ASP A 87 11.41 -41.35 -8.37
N ALA A 88 11.79 -42.26 -9.27
CA ALA A 88 13.03 -42.16 -10.03
C ALA A 88 13.07 -40.88 -10.88
N PHE A 89 11.98 -40.55 -11.58
CA PHE A 89 11.89 -39.29 -12.33
C PHE A 89 12.03 -38.05 -11.43
N ILE A 90 11.40 -38.06 -10.25
CA ILE A 90 11.52 -36.95 -9.30
C ILE A 90 12.96 -36.80 -8.82
N GLN A 91 13.65 -37.90 -8.52
CA GLN A 91 15.03 -37.87 -8.03
C GLN A 91 16.03 -37.46 -9.12
N ASP A 92 15.88 -37.97 -10.33
CA ASP A 92 16.86 -37.77 -11.40
C ASP A 92 16.69 -36.43 -12.13
N VAL A 93 15.46 -35.90 -12.16
CA VAL A 93 15.13 -34.70 -12.93
C VAL A 93 14.69 -33.56 -12.04
N VAL A 94 13.60 -33.75 -11.28
CA VAL A 94 12.95 -32.63 -10.58
C VAL A 94 13.79 -32.15 -9.39
N TYR A 95 14.36 -33.06 -8.61
CA TYR A 95 15.16 -32.75 -7.43
C TYR A 95 16.41 -31.89 -7.75
N PRO A 96 17.27 -32.27 -8.72
CA PRO A 96 18.43 -31.46 -9.07
C PRO A 96 18.07 -30.14 -9.77
N SER A 97 16.95 -30.05 -10.49
CA SER A 97 16.55 -28.80 -11.16
C SER A 97 15.86 -27.80 -10.23
N PHE A 98 15.16 -28.29 -9.19
CA PHE A 98 14.33 -27.48 -8.31
C PHE A 98 15.10 -26.35 -7.62
N SER A 99 16.30 -26.63 -7.09
CA SER A 99 17.09 -25.63 -6.37
C SER A 99 17.56 -24.47 -7.27
N PRO A 100 18.14 -24.73 -8.46
CA PRO A 100 18.39 -23.68 -9.46
C PRO A 100 17.14 -22.86 -9.83
N GLN A 101 15.99 -23.51 -10.04
CA GLN A 101 14.74 -22.81 -10.38
C GLN A 101 14.26 -21.91 -9.22
N MET A 102 14.37 -22.38 -7.98
CA MET A 102 14.07 -21.61 -6.77
C MET A 102 14.98 -20.39 -6.63
N LEU A 103 16.29 -20.54 -6.87
CA LEU A 103 17.23 -19.42 -6.86
C LEU A 103 16.92 -18.40 -7.96
N LEU A 104 16.60 -18.87 -9.16
CA LEU A 104 16.19 -18.01 -10.27
C LEU A 104 14.93 -17.21 -9.91
N PHE A 105 13.90 -17.87 -9.37
CA PHE A 105 12.68 -17.22 -8.91
C PHE A 105 12.96 -16.18 -7.83
N LEU A 106 13.75 -16.53 -6.83
CA LEU A 106 14.08 -15.63 -5.73
C LEU A 106 14.88 -14.42 -6.23
N GLY A 107 15.83 -14.62 -7.14
CA GLY A 107 16.60 -13.56 -7.78
C GLY A 107 15.72 -12.60 -8.58
N MET A 108 14.89 -13.13 -9.48
CA MET A 108 14.00 -12.31 -10.31
C MET A 108 12.93 -11.58 -9.48
N SER A 109 12.29 -12.27 -8.54
CA SER A 109 11.26 -11.68 -7.67
C SER A 109 11.83 -10.57 -6.79
N SER A 110 12.99 -10.81 -6.16
CA SER A 110 13.66 -9.82 -5.32
C SER A 110 14.11 -8.62 -6.14
N ALA A 111 14.72 -8.85 -7.32
CA ALA A 111 15.15 -7.77 -8.21
C ALA A 111 13.96 -6.91 -8.67
N TYR A 112 12.85 -7.54 -9.08
CA TYR A 112 11.63 -6.83 -9.44
C TYR A 112 11.04 -6.04 -8.26
N GLY A 113 10.98 -6.66 -7.07
CA GLY A 113 10.48 -6.03 -5.86
C GLY A 113 11.30 -4.80 -5.45
N LEU A 114 12.64 -4.90 -5.47
CA LEU A 114 13.54 -3.78 -5.21
C LEU A 114 13.37 -2.68 -6.25
N TRP A 115 13.35 -3.04 -7.53
CA TRP A 115 13.18 -2.09 -8.63
C TRP A 115 11.84 -1.34 -8.56
N LYS A 116 10.76 -2.02 -8.16
CA LYS A 116 9.45 -1.39 -7.97
C LYS A 116 9.42 -0.50 -6.72
N THR A 117 10.00 -0.95 -5.61
CA THR A 117 10.04 -0.19 -4.35
C THR A 117 10.84 1.10 -4.49
N GLY A 118 11.94 1.09 -5.24
CA GLY A 118 12.70 2.30 -5.58
C GLY A 118 11.96 3.31 -6.45
N LYS A 119 10.79 2.95 -7.00
CA LYS A 119 9.94 3.81 -7.84
C LYS A 119 8.64 4.25 -7.16
N LEU A 120 8.49 4.02 -5.86
CA LEU A 120 7.29 4.40 -5.12
C LEU A 120 7.17 5.93 -5.02
N PRO A 121 5.99 6.51 -5.35
CA PRO A 121 5.76 7.95 -5.19
C PRO A 121 5.78 8.31 -3.71
N GLY A 122 6.73 9.16 -3.30
CA GLY A 122 6.92 9.62 -1.91
C GLY A 122 8.30 9.34 -1.31
N GLN A 123 9.11 8.48 -1.94
CA GLN A 123 10.53 8.34 -1.61
C GLN A 123 11.31 9.42 -2.37
N GLN A 124 11.67 10.53 -1.70
CA GLN A 124 12.67 11.45 -2.25
C GLN A 124 13.96 10.66 -2.46
N GLN A 125 14.31 10.43 -3.72
CA GLN A 125 15.61 9.90 -4.11
C GLN A 125 16.66 10.93 -3.69
N MET A 126 17.32 10.72 -2.54
CA MET A 126 18.51 11.50 -2.23
C MET A 126 19.57 11.14 -3.28
N LYS A 127 19.91 12.15 -4.11
CA LYS A 127 20.99 12.07 -5.09
C LYS A 127 22.34 11.91 -4.40
#